data_AF-A0A2T2TDG7-F1
#
_entry.id   AF-A0A2T2TDG7-F1
#
_cell.length_a   1.000
_cell.length_b   1.000
_cell.length_c   1.000
_cell.angle_alpha   90.00
_cell.angle_beta   90.00
_cell.angle_gamma   90.00
#
_symmetry.space_group_name_H-M   'P 1'
#
loop_
_entity.id
_entity.type
_entity.pdbx_description
1 polymer ?
#
loop_
_entity_poly.entity_id
_entity_poly.type
_entity_poly.pdbx_seq_one_letter_code
_entity_poly.pdbx_strand_id
1 'polypeptide(L)'
;MIFDINATDGAGQDHEVEKSTRDAVRNDDEDRTMSSRNVTWAGLLMLVILWGAGPAGAQVPSSERTDRRQERLTRVQGGRPPAMDRQFHRARAAWRTGSSLLEAKARLDRVLRALPKDTEARKLRARVLLKMGRSAEALSDAERATELAPNDGEAHLLRAEAAREQSRFEPARRALDAAADHLPAEDAALHARLSWNALLLGRLDQAEAFGRVALQLDSTSAPAYRQLARVFLERERPGEAAAVLARGLRAKALRPRALREDEHLRRLTDHPRLRELVE
;
A
#
# COMPACT_ATOMS: atom_id res chain seq x y z
N MET A 1 -32.19 -17.22 -57.78
CA MET A 1 -31.09 -18.03 -57.24
C MET A 1 -31.04 -17.70 -55.74
N ILE A 2 -31.73 -18.33 -54.78
CA ILE A 2 -32.17 -19.70 -54.49
C ILE A 2 -31.07 -20.74 -54.69
N PHE A 3 -30.49 -21.18 -53.57
CA PHE A 3 -30.45 -22.58 -53.15
C PHE A 3 -30.45 -22.65 -51.62
N ASP A 4 -31.59 -23.11 -51.06
CA ASP A 4 -31.68 -23.99 -49.89
C ASP A 4 -30.91 -25.31 -50.19
N ILE A 5 -30.68 -26.30 -49.32
CA ILE A 5 -31.64 -27.22 -48.69
C ILE A 5 -30.89 -28.12 -47.68
N ASN A 6 -31.52 -28.33 -46.50
CA ASN A 6 -31.59 -29.48 -45.56
C ASN A 6 -30.52 -30.60 -45.57
N ALA A 7 -29.97 -31.02 -44.42
CA ALA A 7 -30.56 -31.71 -43.24
C ALA A 7 -30.53 -33.25 -43.33
N THR A 8 -30.62 -33.89 -42.15
CA THR A 8 -30.74 -35.32 -41.79
C THR A 8 -29.45 -35.99 -41.28
N ASP A 9 -29.48 -36.97 -40.39
CA ASP A 9 -30.33 -37.30 -39.23
C ASP A 9 -29.64 -38.51 -38.55
N GLY A 10 -29.93 -38.73 -37.27
CA GLY A 10 -29.80 -40.01 -36.58
C GLY A 10 -28.39 -40.42 -36.11
N ALA A 11 -28.21 -41.22 -35.07
CA ALA A 11 -29.10 -41.78 -34.05
C ALA A 11 -28.21 -42.62 -33.11
N GLY A 12 -28.56 -42.64 -31.81
CA GLY A 12 -28.27 -43.76 -30.89
C GLY A 12 -26.83 -43.87 -30.35
N GLN A 13 -26.59 -44.38 -29.16
CA GLN A 13 -27.44 -44.97 -28.13
C GLN A 13 -26.60 -45.08 -26.85
N ASP A 14 -27.27 -44.90 -25.71
CA ASP A 14 -27.24 -45.76 -24.52
C ASP A 14 -25.89 -46.01 -23.79
N HIS A 15 -25.77 -45.45 -22.58
CA HIS A 15 -26.05 -46.25 -21.39
C HIS A 15 -26.17 -45.36 -20.13
N GLU A 16 -27.42 -45.16 -19.76
CA GLU A 16 -27.89 -44.97 -18.39
C GLU A 16 -27.65 -46.27 -17.59
N VAL A 17 -27.41 -46.16 -16.27
CA VAL A 17 -28.07 -46.94 -15.18
C VAL A 17 -27.26 -46.88 -13.87
N GLU A 18 -27.88 -46.19 -12.90
CA GLU A 18 -28.04 -46.51 -11.46
C GLU A 18 -26.84 -46.68 -10.52
N LYS A 19 -26.70 -45.86 -9.47
CA LYS A 19 -27.47 -45.78 -8.18
C LYS A 19 -27.11 -46.89 -7.17
N SER A 20 -27.27 -46.50 -5.90
CA SER A 20 -27.43 -47.34 -4.69
C SER A 20 -26.14 -47.56 -3.91
N THR A 21 -25.81 -46.71 -2.94
CA THR A 21 -26.24 -46.70 -1.52
C THR A 21 -25.73 -47.85 -0.64
N ARG A 22 -25.15 -47.42 0.49
CA ARG A 22 -25.35 -47.89 1.86
C ARG A 22 -24.46 -49.00 2.45
N ASP A 23 -24.07 -48.68 3.69
CA ASP A 23 -23.80 -49.55 4.84
C ASP A 23 -22.47 -50.34 4.76
N ALA A 24 -21.71 -50.60 5.82
CA ALA A 24 -21.91 -50.48 7.26
C ALA A 24 -20.57 -50.85 7.96
N VAL A 25 -20.46 -50.51 9.26
CA VAL A 25 -19.85 -51.35 10.32
C VAL A 25 -18.31 -51.53 10.25
N ARG A 26 -17.49 -50.91 11.12
CA ARG A 26 -17.32 -51.06 12.59
C ARG A 26 -16.60 -52.37 12.98
N ASN A 27 -15.72 -52.23 13.97
CA ASN A 27 -15.07 -53.21 14.85
C ASN A 27 -13.76 -53.80 14.29
N ASP A 28 -12.61 -53.50 14.91
CA ASP A 28 -12.07 -54.05 16.19
C ASP A 28 -10.90 -54.97 15.75
N ASP A 29 -9.80 -55.18 16.45
CA ASP A 29 -9.38 -54.85 17.79
C ASP A 29 -7.89 -55.22 17.89
N GLU A 30 -7.24 -54.71 18.94
CA GLU A 30 -6.22 -55.42 19.74
C GLU A 30 -4.85 -55.74 19.04
N ASP A 31 -3.69 -55.65 19.69
CA ASP A 31 -3.43 -55.79 21.12
C ASP A 31 -1.97 -55.43 21.47
N ARG A 32 -1.73 -55.26 22.78
CA ARG A 32 -0.48 -55.45 23.55
C ARG A 32 0.44 -54.27 23.83
N THR A 33 -0.09 -53.49 24.78
CA THR A 33 0.48 -53.12 26.07
C THR A 33 1.74 -53.85 26.63
N MET A 34 2.52 -53.02 27.35
CA MET A 34 3.26 -53.26 28.61
C MET A 34 4.45 -54.24 28.65
N SER A 35 5.62 -53.74 29.07
CA SER A 35 6.01 -53.81 30.50
C SER A 35 7.43 -53.26 30.77
N SER A 36 7.51 -52.62 31.94
CA SER A 36 8.63 -52.04 32.67
C SER A 36 9.91 -52.87 32.80
N ARG A 37 11.05 -52.19 33.00
CA ARG A 37 11.98 -52.44 34.13
C ARG A 37 13.06 -51.36 34.30
N ASN A 38 13.10 -50.81 35.51
CA ASN A 38 14.15 -49.98 36.09
C ASN A 38 15.46 -50.76 36.23
N VAL A 39 16.61 -50.14 35.95
CA VAL A 39 17.88 -50.40 36.67
C VAL A 39 18.70 -49.11 36.74
N THR A 40 18.77 -48.52 37.94
CA THR A 40 19.77 -47.54 38.37
C THR A 40 21.08 -48.24 38.72
N TRP A 41 22.23 -47.73 38.25
CA TRP A 41 23.52 -47.91 38.93
C TRP A 41 24.32 -46.61 38.86
N ALA A 42 24.52 -46.03 40.05
CA ALA A 42 25.50 -45.01 40.35
C ALA A 42 26.78 -45.67 40.87
N GLY A 43 27.92 -45.01 40.61
CA GLY A 43 29.24 -45.28 41.20
C GLY A 43 30.27 -45.83 40.21
N LEU A 44 31.54 -45.41 40.16
CA LEU A 44 32.31 -44.48 40.98
C LEU A 44 33.72 -44.31 40.32
N LEU A 45 34.35 -43.13 40.43
CA LEU A 45 35.81 -42.81 40.43
C LEU A 45 36.64 -43.01 39.12
N MET A 46 37.67 -42.22 38.76
CA MET A 46 38.44 -41.16 39.43
C MET A 46 39.23 -40.29 38.42
N LEU A 47 39.41 -39.00 38.76
CA LEU A 47 40.53 -38.05 38.55
C LEU A 47 41.59 -38.27 37.42
N VAL A 48 41.93 -37.21 36.66
CA VAL A 48 42.99 -36.20 36.95
C VAL A 48 42.96 -35.09 35.86
N ILE A 49 43.24 -33.87 36.32
CA ILE A 49 43.26 -32.55 35.66
C ILE A 49 44.42 -32.40 34.65
N LEU A 50 44.21 -31.74 33.51
CA LEU A 50 45.20 -30.76 32.99
C LEU A 50 44.58 -29.68 32.10
N TRP A 51 44.99 -28.46 32.40
CA TRP A 51 44.51 -27.16 31.93
C TRP A 51 45.03 -26.86 30.51
N GLY A 52 44.17 -26.36 29.63
CA GLY A 52 44.53 -25.97 28.27
C GLY A 52 43.40 -25.25 27.53
N ALA A 53 42.62 -24.43 28.22
CA ALA A 53 41.56 -23.62 27.61
C ALA A 53 42.17 -22.35 26.98
N GLY A 54 42.67 -22.49 25.74
CA GLY A 54 42.73 -21.33 24.84
C GLY A 54 41.30 -20.85 24.54
N PRO A 55 41.04 -19.55 24.34
CA PRO A 55 39.68 -19.09 24.07
C PRO A 55 39.22 -19.72 22.76
N ALA A 56 38.33 -20.70 22.88
CA ALA A 56 37.62 -21.30 21.76
C ALA A 56 36.99 -20.16 20.98
N GLY A 57 37.55 -19.89 19.81
CA GLY A 57 37.03 -18.89 18.89
C GLY A 57 35.58 -19.23 18.61
N ALA A 58 34.67 -18.48 19.23
CA ALA A 58 33.24 -18.58 19.00
C ALA A 58 33.04 -18.50 17.49
N GLN A 59 32.72 -19.64 16.88
CA GLN A 59 32.40 -19.71 15.46
C GLN A 59 31.12 -18.91 15.29
N VAL A 60 31.27 -17.61 14.97
CA VAL A 60 30.15 -16.74 14.60
C VAL A 60 29.36 -17.49 13.53
N PRO A 61 28.06 -17.77 13.74
CA PRO A 61 27.27 -18.61 12.85
C PRO A 61 27.35 -18.09 11.41
N SER A 62 27.37 -19.01 10.44
CA SER A 62 27.58 -18.69 9.02
C SER A 62 26.58 -17.65 8.47
N SER A 63 25.37 -17.62 9.02
CA SER A 63 24.34 -16.60 8.74
C SER A 63 24.77 -15.20 9.19
N GLU A 64 25.30 -15.05 10.41
CA GLU A 64 25.76 -13.76 10.95
C GLU A 64 27.00 -13.22 10.23
N ARG A 65 27.92 -14.10 9.80
CA ARG A 65 29.09 -13.69 9.01
C ARG A 65 28.65 -13.15 7.64
N THR A 66 27.68 -13.81 7.03
CA THR A 66 27.11 -13.42 5.74
C THR A 66 26.35 -12.10 5.86
N ASP A 67 25.52 -11.96 6.89
CA ASP A 67 24.78 -10.71 7.18
C ASP A 67 25.73 -9.53 7.43
N ARG A 68 26.79 -9.71 8.22
CA ARG A 68 27.78 -8.65 8.49
C ARG A 68 28.59 -8.26 7.24
N ARG A 69 28.85 -9.21 6.34
CA ARG A 69 29.55 -8.95 5.07
C ARG A 69 28.63 -8.19 4.11
N GLN A 70 27.37 -8.62 3.98
CA GLN A 70 26.34 -7.96 3.18
C GLN A 70 26.06 -6.54 3.70
N GLU A 71 26.00 -6.37 5.02
CA GLU A 71 25.81 -5.08 5.67
C GLU A 71 26.98 -4.13 5.41
N ARG A 72 28.22 -4.63 5.43
CA ARG A 72 29.39 -3.83 5.05
C ARG A 72 29.35 -3.41 3.58
N LEU A 73 29.00 -4.34 2.68
CA LEU A 73 28.92 -4.08 1.25
C LEU A 73 27.82 -3.06 0.91
N THR A 74 26.64 -3.19 1.50
CA THR A 74 25.53 -2.24 1.31
C THR A 74 25.82 -0.85 1.85
N ARG A 75 26.53 -0.73 2.99
CA ARG A 75 27.02 0.57 3.49
C ARG A 75 28.00 1.22 2.52
N VAL A 76 28.90 0.45 1.94
CA VAL A 76 29.89 0.95 0.96
C VAL A 76 29.21 1.34 -0.36
N GLN A 77 28.16 0.63 -0.75
CA GLN A 77 27.37 0.90 -1.97
C GLN A 77 26.26 1.94 -1.78
N GLY A 78 26.13 2.56 -0.61
CA GLY A 78 25.12 3.58 -0.32
C GLY A 78 23.68 3.08 -0.23
N GLY A 79 23.47 1.76 -0.22
CA GLY A 79 22.15 1.13 -0.13
C GLY A 79 21.70 0.87 1.31
N ARG A 80 20.39 0.66 1.51
CA ARG A 80 19.84 0.27 2.81
C ARG A 80 20.33 -1.16 3.17
N PRO A 81 20.90 -1.40 4.37
CA PRO A 81 21.28 -2.74 4.78
C PRO A 81 20.08 -3.70 4.79
N PRO A 82 20.27 -5.01 4.52
CA PRO A 82 19.16 -5.96 4.34
C PRO A 82 18.19 -6.00 5.54
N ALA A 83 18.72 -5.87 6.76
CA ALA A 83 17.91 -5.83 7.97
C ALA A 83 16.99 -4.60 8.01
N MET A 84 17.50 -3.42 7.65
CA MET A 84 16.70 -2.19 7.58
C MET A 84 15.75 -2.20 6.39
N ASP A 85 16.16 -2.81 5.28
CA ASP A 85 15.34 -2.94 4.09
C ASP A 85 14.10 -3.79 4.35
N ARG A 86 14.26 -4.91 5.06
CA ARG A 86 13.11 -5.68 5.56
C ARG A 86 12.19 -4.85 6.46
N GLN A 87 12.72 -3.98 7.32
CA GLN A 87 11.88 -3.10 8.16
C GLN A 87 11.12 -2.08 7.31
N PHE A 88 11.78 -1.46 6.34
CA PHE A 88 11.17 -0.49 5.42
C PHE A 88 10.05 -1.14 4.58
N HIS A 89 10.30 -2.32 4.01
CA HIS A 89 9.31 -3.05 3.24
C HIS A 89 8.08 -3.45 4.08
N ARG A 90 8.29 -3.91 5.32
CA ARG A 90 7.19 -4.19 6.24
C ARG A 90 6.41 -2.93 6.63
N ALA A 91 7.09 -1.80 6.83
CA ALA A 91 6.41 -0.53 7.07
C ALA A 91 5.55 -0.10 5.87
N ARG A 92 6.10 -0.25 4.66
CA ARG A 92 5.39 0.06 3.41
C ARG A 92 4.18 -0.85 3.20
N ALA A 93 4.31 -2.13 3.53
CA ALA A 93 3.19 -3.07 3.50
C ALA A 93 2.10 -2.67 4.51
N ALA A 94 2.47 -2.42 5.77
CA ALA A 94 1.55 -1.97 6.82
C ALA A 94 0.83 -0.67 6.47
N TRP A 95 1.52 0.27 5.81
CA TRP A 95 0.91 1.48 5.26
C TRP A 95 -0.13 1.17 4.18
N ARG A 96 0.20 0.32 3.20
CA ARG A 96 -0.71 -0.01 2.09
C ARG A 96 -1.97 -0.74 2.54
N THR A 97 -1.85 -1.66 3.51
CA THR A 97 -3.00 -2.41 4.01
C THR A 97 -3.82 -1.62 5.03
N GLY A 98 -3.29 -0.50 5.53
CA GLY A 98 -3.94 0.32 6.55
C GLY A 98 -4.08 -0.37 7.92
N SER A 99 -3.59 -1.60 8.06
CA SER A 99 -3.89 -2.48 9.20
C SER A 99 -3.16 -2.08 10.49
N SER A 100 -2.07 -1.31 10.41
CA SER A 100 -1.42 -0.75 11.60
C SER A 100 -0.48 0.42 11.27
N LEU A 101 -1.00 1.66 11.36
CA LEU A 101 -0.20 2.88 11.23
C LEU A 101 0.90 2.98 12.31
N LEU A 102 0.59 2.50 13.52
CA LEU A 102 1.54 2.45 14.63
C LEU A 102 2.72 1.52 14.34
N GLU A 103 2.45 0.35 13.77
CA GLU A 103 3.52 -0.57 13.35
C GLU A 103 4.38 0.05 12.24
N ALA A 104 3.74 0.63 11.22
CA ALA A 104 4.45 1.30 10.13
C ALA A 104 5.41 2.37 10.68
N LYS A 105 4.91 3.24 11.59
CA LYS A 105 5.74 4.23 12.26
C LYS A 105 6.88 3.60 13.06
N ALA A 106 6.60 2.60 13.91
CA ALA A 106 7.61 1.97 14.75
C ALA A 106 8.74 1.32 13.95
N ARG A 107 8.42 0.75 12.78
CA ARG A 107 9.41 0.20 11.86
C ARG A 107 10.23 1.30 11.19
N LEU A 108 9.60 2.38 10.75
CA LEU A 108 10.29 3.54 10.16
C LEU A 108 11.21 4.22 11.18
N ASP A 109 10.80 4.30 12.44
CA ASP A 109 11.63 4.81 13.52
C ASP A 109 12.92 3.97 13.69
N ARG A 110 12.86 2.65 13.51
CA ARG A 110 14.06 1.78 13.51
C ARG A 110 14.96 2.08 12.32
N VAL A 111 14.38 2.21 11.12
CA VAL A 111 15.12 2.53 9.90
C VAL A 111 15.83 3.88 10.05
N LEU A 112 15.13 4.91 10.51
CA LEU A 112 15.67 6.27 10.64
C LEU A 112 16.66 6.42 11.79
N ARG A 113 16.60 5.58 12.83
CA ARG A 113 17.66 5.50 13.85
C ARG A 113 18.96 4.96 13.27
N ALA A 114 18.89 3.94 12.41
CA ALA A 114 20.08 3.36 11.78
C ALA A 114 20.58 4.20 10.59
N LEU A 115 19.65 4.81 9.85
CA LEU A 115 19.88 5.57 8.62
C LEU A 115 19.21 6.95 8.72
N PRO A 116 19.79 7.88 9.48
CA PRO A 116 19.22 9.20 9.69
C PRO A 116 19.27 10.12 8.46
N LYS A 117 19.71 9.66 7.28
CA LYS A 117 19.66 10.43 6.02
C LYS A 117 18.79 9.75 4.95
N ASP A 118 18.00 8.79 5.35
CA ASP A 118 17.15 8.01 4.46
C ASP A 118 15.89 8.78 4.06
N THR A 119 15.92 9.41 2.87
CA THR A 119 14.83 10.25 2.36
C THR A 119 13.54 9.47 2.15
N GLU A 120 13.62 8.24 1.60
CA GLU A 120 12.43 7.41 1.37
C GLU A 120 11.75 6.99 2.67
N ALA A 121 12.53 6.61 3.70
CA ALA A 121 11.98 6.31 5.01
C ALA A 121 11.32 7.55 5.66
N ARG A 122 11.89 8.74 5.49
CA ARG A 122 11.26 9.99 5.95
C ARG A 122 9.96 10.29 5.24
N LYS A 123 9.92 10.23 3.91
CA LYS A 123 8.69 10.47 3.13
C LYS A 123 7.59 9.49 3.53
N LEU A 124 7.92 8.23 3.72
CA LEU A 124 6.94 7.23 4.15
C LEU A 124 6.48 7.49 5.60
N ARG A 125 7.37 7.91 6.51
CA ARG A 125 6.98 8.24 7.88
C ARG A 125 6.12 9.49 7.95
N ALA A 126 6.43 10.52 7.16
CA ALA A 126 5.58 11.71 7.03
C ALA A 126 4.15 11.34 6.57
N ARG A 127 4.00 10.46 5.56
CA ARG A 127 2.68 9.96 5.13
C ARG A 127 1.91 9.24 6.25
N VAL A 128 2.60 8.36 6.96
CA VAL A 128 2.02 7.62 8.09
C VAL A 128 1.59 8.61 9.19
N LEU A 129 2.43 9.58 9.53
CA LEU A 129 2.16 10.60 10.55
C LEU A 129 0.98 11.50 10.18
N LEU A 130 0.88 11.93 8.92
CA LEU A 130 -0.28 12.67 8.41
C LEU A 130 -1.57 11.88 8.60
N LYS A 131 -1.56 10.59 8.25
CA LYS A 131 -2.74 9.73 8.42
C LYS A 131 -3.09 9.50 9.90
N MET A 132 -2.10 9.57 10.79
CA MET A 132 -2.29 9.49 12.24
C MET A 132 -2.70 10.84 12.86
N GLY A 133 -2.84 11.92 12.08
CA GLY A 133 -3.13 13.27 12.60
C GLY A 133 -1.93 13.95 13.29
N ARG A 134 -0.72 13.39 13.18
CA ARG A 134 0.51 13.91 13.79
C ARG A 134 1.23 14.87 12.83
N SER A 135 0.56 15.94 12.44
CA SER A 135 1.00 16.87 11.38
C SER A 135 2.30 17.62 11.71
N ALA A 136 2.57 17.92 13.00
CA ALA A 136 3.81 18.57 13.43
C ALA A 136 5.06 17.71 13.16
N GLU A 137 5.02 16.43 13.53
CA GLU A 137 6.11 15.50 13.24
C GLU A 137 6.23 15.19 11.74
N ALA A 138 5.08 15.10 11.04
CA ALA A 138 5.09 14.92 9.59
C ALA A 138 5.77 16.10 8.88
N LEU A 139 5.55 17.33 9.35
CA LEU A 139 6.19 18.51 8.80
C LEU A 139 7.70 18.45 9.01
N SER A 140 8.16 18.08 10.21
CA SER A 140 9.60 17.93 10.48
C SER A 140 10.26 16.88 9.58
N ASP A 141 9.60 15.75 9.35
CA ASP A 141 10.10 14.73 8.44
C ASP A 141 10.12 15.18 6.98
N ALA A 142 9.06 15.87 6.55
CA ALA A 142 8.96 16.38 5.19
C ALA A 142 10.00 17.49 4.91
N GLU A 143 10.20 18.42 5.85
CA GLU A 143 11.24 19.44 5.77
C GLU A 143 12.62 18.79 5.64
N ARG A 144 12.92 17.81 6.49
CA ARG A 144 14.20 17.11 6.41
C ARG A 144 14.35 16.28 5.13
N ALA A 145 13.25 15.74 4.58
CA ALA A 145 13.27 15.08 3.28
C ALA A 145 13.58 16.07 2.15
N THR A 146 12.97 17.26 2.17
CA THR A 146 13.25 18.32 1.17
C THR A 146 14.67 18.88 1.27
N GLU A 147 15.26 18.93 2.46
CA GLU A 147 16.67 19.30 2.62
C GLU A 147 17.64 18.27 2.03
N LEU A 148 17.29 16.98 2.12
CA LEU A 148 18.11 15.89 1.61
C LEU A 148 17.93 15.65 0.11
N ALA A 149 16.74 15.93 -0.40
CA ALA A 149 16.39 15.82 -1.82
C ALA A 149 15.58 17.06 -2.25
N PRO A 150 16.26 18.18 -2.58
CA PRO A 150 15.59 19.44 -2.92
C PRO A 150 14.67 19.37 -4.15
N ASN A 151 14.94 18.43 -5.06
CA ASN A 151 14.18 18.24 -6.30
C ASN A 151 13.19 17.05 -6.21
N ASP A 152 12.82 16.62 -5.01
CA ASP A 152 11.83 15.55 -4.81
C ASP A 152 10.44 16.18 -4.65
N GLY A 153 9.66 16.18 -5.73
CA GLY A 153 8.30 16.74 -5.73
C GLY A 153 7.37 16.10 -4.72
N GLU A 154 7.56 14.81 -4.40
CA GLU A 154 6.74 14.14 -3.39
C GLU A 154 7.11 14.59 -1.97
N ALA A 155 8.38 14.83 -1.67
CA ALA A 155 8.81 15.41 -0.40
C ALA A 155 8.18 16.80 -0.17
N HIS A 156 8.18 17.65 -1.21
CA HIS A 156 7.52 18.95 -1.16
C HIS A 156 6.00 18.84 -0.99
N LEU A 157 5.35 17.88 -1.65
CA LEU A 157 3.92 17.65 -1.46
C LEU A 157 3.59 17.23 -0.02
N LEU A 158 4.40 16.37 0.58
CA LEU A 158 4.22 15.98 1.99
C LEU A 158 4.39 17.17 2.94
N ARG A 159 5.31 18.07 2.62
CA ARG A 159 5.50 19.33 3.34
C ARG A 159 4.27 20.22 3.20
N ALA A 160 3.70 20.32 2.00
CA ALA A 160 2.46 21.08 1.75
C ALA A 160 1.28 20.50 2.54
N GLU A 161 1.09 19.19 2.49
CA GLU A 161 0.06 18.46 3.26
C GLU A 161 0.21 18.73 4.76
N ALA A 162 1.42 18.57 5.31
CA ALA A 162 1.68 18.76 6.74
C ALA A 162 1.56 20.21 7.21
N ALA A 163 1.96 21.17 6.39
CA ALA A 163 1.77 22.59 6.68
C ALA A 163 0.29 22.98 6.65
N ARG A 164 -0.49 22.45 5.69
CA ARG A 164 -1.94 22.68 5.58
C ARG A 164 -2.69 22.13 6.80
N GLU A 165 -2.38 20.91 7.24
CA GLU A 165 -2.97 20.32 8.46
C GLU A 165 -2.62 21.11 9.73
N GLN A 166 -1.57 21.93 9.71
CA GLN A 166 -1.22 22.87 10.78
C GLN A 166 -1.79 24.29 10.55
N SER A 167 -2.70 24.46 9.59
CA SER A 167 -3.25 25.77 9.18
C SER A 167 -2.19 26.79 8.73
N ARG A 168 -1.00 26.32 8.34
CA ARG A 168 0.08 27.16 7.78
C ARG A 168 -0.10 27.29 6.27
N PHE A 169 -1.12 28.02 5.85
CA PHE A 169 -1.57 28.05 4.45
C PHE A 169 -0.53 28.61 3.47
N GLU A 170 0.18 29.69 3.82
CA GLU A 170 1.20 30.27 2.94
C GLU A 170 2.42 29.37 2.75
N PRO A 171 3.02 28.78 3.81
CA PRO A 171 4.01 27.72 3.65
C PRO A 171 3.51 26.52 2.84
N ALA A 172 2.25 26.11 3.04
CA ALA A 172 1.66 25.00 2.30
C ALA A 172 1.56 25.30 0.79
N ARG A 173 1.15 26.52 0.43
CA ARG A 173 1.07 26.99 -0.97
C ARG A 173 2.45 26.96 -1.63
N ARG A 174 3.47 27.54 -1.00
CA ARG A 174 4.84 27.52 -1.54
C ARG A 174 5.39 26.10 -1.72
N ALA A 175 5.15 25.23 -0.75
CA ALA A 175 5.55 23.83 -0.85
C ALA A 175 4.79 23.10 -1.97
N LEU A 176 3.51 23.43 -2.20
CA LEU A 176 2.73 22.85 -3.28
C LEU A 176 3.21 23.32 -4.66
N ASP A 177 3.66 24.58 -4.79
CA ASP A 177 4.29 25.07 -6.02
C ASP A 177 5.63 24.35 -6.28
N ALA A 178 6.49 24.23 -5.27
CA ALA A 178 7.73 23.46 -5.38
C ALA A 178 7.49 21.97 -5.69
N ALA A 179 6.39 21.41 -5.19
CA ALA A 179 6.00 20.04 -5.53
C ALA A 179 5.65 19.90 -7.01
N ALA A 180 4.96 20.88 -7.59
CA ALA A 180 4.59 20.91 -9.00
C ALA A 180 5.81 21.06 -9.92
N ASP A 181 6.79 21.88 -9.54
CA ASP A 181 8.01 22.12 -10.30
C ASP A 181 8.93 20.88 -10.40
N HIS A 182 8.77 19.94 -9.48
CA HIS A 182 9.64 18.76 -9.33
C HIS A 182 8.88 17.43 -9.42
N LEU A 183 7.66 17.46 -9.95
CA LEU A 183 6.82 16.28 -10.08
C LEU A 183 7.22 15.43 -11.31
N PRO A 184 7.37 14.10 -11.16
CA PRO A 184 7.50 13.19 -12.30
C PRO A 184 6.26 13.27 -13.19
N ALA A 185 6.45 13.60 -14.47
CA ALA A 185 5.36 13.89 -15.40
C ALA A 185 4.35 12.74 -15.54
N GLU A 186 4.81 11.50 -15.41
CA GLU A 186 4.07 10.26 -15.59
C GLU A 186 3.38 9.72 -14.32
N ASP A 187 3.57 10.33 -13.14
CA ASP A 187 2.96 9.85 -11.89
C ASP A 187 1.52 10.34 -11.71
N ALA A 188 0.57 9.59 -12.28
CA ALA A 188 -0.86 9.87 -12.20
C ALA A 188 -1.37 10.04 -10.75
N ALA A 189 -0.85 9.25 -9.82
CA ALA A 189 -1.29 9.27 -8.42
C ALA A 189 -0.81 10.56 -7.72
N LEU A 190 0.41 11.01 -8.04
CA LEU A 190 0.94 12.24 -7.48
C LEU A 190 0.22 13.48 -8.05
N HIS A 191 -0.11 13.49 -9.35
CA HIS A 191 -0.98 14.52 -9.93
C HIS A 191 -2.36 14.59 -9.24
N ALA A 192 -2.99 13.45 -8.97
CA ALA A 192 -4.25 13.43 -8.22
C ALA A 192 -4.08 14.02 -6.80
N ARG A 193 -2.98 13.69 -6.11
CA ARG A 193 -2.73 14.27 -4.78
C ARG A 193 -2.44 15.78 -4.84
N LEU A 194 -1.77 16.28 -5.88
CA LEU A 194 -1.62 17.72 -6.12
C LEU A 194 -2.96 18.40 -6.35
N SER A 195 -3.82 17.81 -7.20
CA SER A 195 -5.17 18.32 -7.47
C SER A 195 -5.97 18.50 -6.18
N TRP A 196 -5.96 17.48 -5.32
CA TRP A 196 -6.62 17.53 -4.02
C TRP A 196 -6.07 18.61 -3.10
N ASN A 197 -4.75 18.71 -2.95
CA ASN A 197 -4.16 19.72 -2.07
C ASN A 197 -4.35 21.14 -2.62
N ALA A 198 -4.30 21.33 -3.94
CA ALA A 198 -4.59 22.61 -4.58
C ALA A 198 -6.05 23.03 -4.30
N LEU A 199 -7.00 22.10 -4.43
CA LEU A 199 -8.41 22.34 -4.10
C LEU A 199 -8.57 22.77 -2.64
N LEU A 200 -7.97 22.04 -1.70
CA LEU A 200 -8.05 22.37 -0.26
C LEU A 200 -7.38 23.70 0.11
N LEU A 201 -6.45 24.22 -0.71
CA LEU A 201 -5.81 25.52 -0.53
C LEU A 201 -6.51 26.65 -1.31
N GLY A 202 -7.63 26.35 -1.98
CA GLY A 202 -8.41 27.29 -2.80
C GLY A 202 -7.79 27.62 -4.15
N ARG A 203 -6.76 26.87 -4.60
CA ARG A 203 -6.08 27.10 -5.89
C ARG A 203 -6.78 26.33 -7.01
N LEU A 204 -7.97 26.78 -7.35
CA LEU A 204 -8.88 26.04 -8.24
C LEU A 204 -8.32 25.81 -9.66
N ASP A 205 -7.56 26.76 -10.23
CA ASP A 205 -6.93 26.58 -11.56
C ASP A 205 -5.92 25.44 -11.58
N GLN A 206 -5.01 25.44 -10.61
CA GLN A 206 -4.03 24.37 -10.47
C GLN A 206 -4.71 23.04 -10.15
N ALA A 207 -5.73 23.05 -9.29
CA ALA A 207 -6.49 21.85 -8.95
C ALA A 207 -7.13 21.22 -10.20
N GLU A 208 -7.74 22.04 -11.06
CA GLU A 208 -8.32 21.60 -12.34
C GLU A 208 -7.25 21.03 -13.28
N ALA A 209 -6.12 21.73 -13.42
CA ALA A 209 -5.01 21.30 -14.28
C ALA A 209 -4.45 19.93 -13.86
N PHE A 210 -4.07 19.76 -12.60
CA PHE A 210 -3.54 18.49 -12.10
C PHE A 210 -4.59 17.37 -12.18
N GLY A 211 -5.86 17.66 -11.89
CA GLY A 211 -6.93 16.67 -11.98
C GLY A 211 -7.15 16.16 -13.40
N ARG A 212 -7.00 17.05 -14.41
CA ARG A 212 -7.04 16.65 -15.82
C ARG A 212 -5.85 15.78 -16.20
N VAL A 213 -4.63 16.16 -15.82
CA VAL A 213 -3.42 15.36 -16.11
C VAL A 213 -3.51 13.99 -15.45
N ALA A 214 -3.95 13.91 -14.20
CA ALA A 214 -4.16 12.64 -13.51
C ALA A 214 -5.11 11.70 -14.29
N LEU A 215 -6.20 12.23 -14.85
CA LEU A 215 -7.15 11.44 -15.66
C LEU A 215 -6.66 11.14 -17.08
N GLN A 216 -5.71 11.91 -17.61
CA GLN A 216 -5.05 11.60 -18.87
C GLN A 216 -4.08 10.43 -18.71
N LEU A 217 -3.33 10.41 -17.60
CA LEU A 217 -2.36 9.36 -17.30
C LEU A 217 -3.04 8.07 -16.80
N ASP A 218 -4.08 8.20 -15.97
CA ASP A 218 -4.87 7.09 -15.46
C ASP A 218 -6.37 7.41 -15.56
N SER A 219 -6.99 6.93 -16.64
CA SER A 219 -8.42 7.08 -16.88
C SER A 219 -9.29 6.25 -15.92
N THR A 220 -8.70 5.43 -15.05
CA THR A 220 -9.38 4.59 -14.05
C THR A 220 -9.29 5.15 -12.62
N SER A 221 -8.63 6.29 -12.43
CA SER A 221 -8.44 6.92 -11.13
C SER A 221 -9.74 7.49 -10.54
N ALA A 222 -10.38 6.70 -9.67
CA ALA A 222 -11.55 7.14 -8.89
C ALA A 222 -11.30 8.44 -8.10
N PRO A 223 -10.15 8.62 -7.41
CA PRO A 223 -9.85 9.88 -6.72
C PRO A 223 -9.83 11.08 -7.67
N ALA A 224 -9.19 10.95 -8.84
CA ALA A 224 -9.06 12.06 -9.78
C ALA A 224 -10.42 12.50 -10.36
N TYR A 225 -11.33 11.56 -10.66
CA TYR A 225 -12.70 11.90 -11.07
C TYR A 225 -13.45 12.70 -9.99
N ARG A 226 -13.39 12.25 -8.72
CA ARG A 226 -14.07 12.94 -7.62
C ARG A 226 -13.48 14.31 -7.35
N GLN A 227 -12.16 14.42 -7.33
CA GLN A 227 -11.47 15.69 -7.09
C GLN A 227 -11.79 16.71 -8.18
N LEU A 228 -11.69 16.32 -9.45
CA LEU A 228 -12.00 17.22 -10.57
C LEU A 228 -13.48 17.64 -10.58
N ALA A 229 -14.40 16.72 -10.24
CA ALA A 229 -15.81 17.07 -10.07
C ALA A 229 -16.03 18.08 -8.92
N ARG A 230 -15.33 17.92 -7.79
CA ARG A 230 -15.37 18.91 -6.69
C ARG A 230 -14.80 20.25 -7.11
N VAL A 231 -13.71 20.28 -7.88
CA VAL A 231 -13.17 21.54 -8.45
C VAL A 231 -14.24 22.25 -9.30
N PHE A 232 -14.97 21.54 -10.16
CA PHE A 232 -16.04 22.14 -10.93
C PHE A 232 -17.22 22.63 -10.08
N LEU A 233 -17.52 21.93 -8.98
CA LEU A 233 -18.54 22.37 -8.04
C LEU A 233 -18.17 23.66 -7.32
N GLU A 234 -16.92 23.82 -6.87
CA GLU A 234 -16.41 25.06 -6.27
C GLU A 234 -16.37 26.22 -7.28
N ARG A 235 -16.31 25.90 -8.58
CA ARG A 235 -16.38 26.87 -9.69
C ARG A 235 -17.79 27.15 -10.18
N GLU A 236 -18.83 26.67 -9.48
CA GLU A 236 -20.23 26.83 -9.88
C GLU A 236 -20.54 26.25 -11.28
N ARG A 237 -19.82 25.19 -11.68
CA ARG A 237 -19.97 24.48 -12.98
C ARG A 237 -20.53 23.06 -12.78
N PRO A 238 -21.76 22.89 -12.25
CA PRO A 238 -22.31 21.58 -11.91
C PRO A 238 -22.51 20.67 -13.13
N GLY A 239 -22.77 21.23 -14.31
CA GLY A 239 -22.91 20.45 -15.55
C GLY A 239 -21.62 19.73 -15.94
N GLU A 240 -20.47 20.37 -15.74
CA GLU A 240 -19.15 19.77 -16.01
C GLU A 240 -18.74 18.78 -14.94
N ALA A 241 -19.05 19.09 -13.67
CA ALA A 241 -18.90 18.13 -12.58
C ALA A 241 -19.66 16.83 -12.90
N ALA A 242 -20.94 16.93 -13.29
CA ALA A 242 -21.74 15.78 -13.66
C ALA A 242 -21.20 15.03 -14.89
N ALA A 243 -20.66 15.74 -15.89
CA ALA A 243 -20.06 15.11 -17.07
C ALA A 243 -18.82 14.28 -16.72
N VAL A 244 -17.94 14.82 -15.86
CA VAL A 244 -16.74 14.10 -15.41
C VAL A 244 -17.11 12.87 -14.60
N LEU A 245 -18.07 12.97 -13.68
CA LEU A 245 -18.55 11.82 -12.91
C LEU A 245 -19.21 10.76 -13.81
N ALA A 246 -20.00 11.17 -14.80
CA ALA A 246 -20.63 10.27 -15.76
C ALA A 246 -19.58 9.48 -16.57
N ARG A 247 -18.48 10.15 -16.97
CA ARG A 247 -17.34 9.49 -17.61
C ARG A 247 -16.71 8.44 -16.69
N GLY A 248 -16.48 8.77 -15.42
CA GLY A 248 -15.92 7.85 -14.44
C GLY A 248 -16.82 6.64 -14.15
N LEU A 249 -18.15 6.82 -14.10
CA LEU A 249 -19.11 5.73 -13.95
C LEU A 249 -19.12 4.79 -15.17
N ARG A 250 -19.18 5.35 -16.39
CA ARG A 250 -19.13 4.56 -17.64
C ARG A 250 -17.81 3.79 -17.78
N ALA A 251 -16.70 4.39 -17.38
CA ALA A 251 -15.39 3.75 -17.35
C ALA A 251 -15.22 2.72 -16.21
N LYS A 252 -16.25 2.51 -15.37
CA LYS A 252 -16.21 1.65 -14.17
C LYS A 252 -15.14 2.05 -13.14
N ALA A 253 -14.56 3.25 -13.28
CA ALA A 253 -13.65 3.86 -12.34
C ALA A 253 -14.37 4.28 -11.06
N LEU A 254 -15.63 4.72 -11.19
CA LEU A 254 -16.52 5.07 -10.09
C LEU A 254 -17.62 4.03 -9.92
N ARG A 255 -18.08 3.89 -8.68
CA ARG A 255 -19.30 3.14 -8.35
C ARG A 255 -20.41 4.12 -7.99
N PRO A 256 -21.66 3.90 -8.41
CA PRO A 256 -22.80 4.75 -8.04
C PRO A 256 -22.91 5.02 -6.55
N ARG A 257 -22.73 3.95 -5.74
CA ARG A 257 -22.73 4.03 -4.28
C ARG A 257 -21.73 5.05 -3.73
N ALA A 258 -20.53 5.13 -4.31
CA ALA A 258 -19.50 6.06 -3.86
C ALA A 258 -19.88 7.53 -4.10
N LEU A 259 -20.78 7.83 -5.04
CA LEU A 259 -21.29 9.19 -5.26
C LEU A 259 -22.37 9.55 -4.24
N ARG A 260 -23.25 8.60 -3.90
CA ARG A 260 -24.28 8.80 -2.87
C ARG A 260 -23.70 9.02 -1.48
N GLU A 261 -22.60 8.35 -1.16
CA GLU A 261 -21.89 8.45 0.12
C GLU A 261 -20.98 9.69 0.21
N ASP A 262 -20.67 10.34 -0.92
CA ASP A 262 -19.85 11.56 -0.93
C ASP A 262 -20.71 12.79 -0.64
N GLU A 263 -20.44 13.45 0.48
CA GLU A 263 -21.18 14.62 0.96
C GLU A 263 -21.33 15.74 -0.07
N HIS A 264 -20.29 15.99 -0.88
CA HIS A 264 -20.28 17.08 -1.84
C HIS A 264 -20.87 16.68 -3.20
N LEU A 265 -20.75 15.39 -3.56
CA LEU A 265 -21.15 14.89 -4.87
C LEU A 265 -22.57 14.32 -4.89
N ARG A 266 -23.13 13.93 -3.74
CA ARG A 266 -24.49 13.37 -3.65
C ARG A 266 -25.55 14.30 -4.25
N ARG A 267 -25.37 15.62 -4.16
CA ARG A 267 -26.30 16.60 -4.76
C ARG A 267 -26.38 16.52 -6.29
N LEU A 268 -25.43 15.85 -6.93
CA LEU A 268 -25.41 15.66 -8.38
C LEU A 268 -26.08 14.35 -8.82
N THR A 269 -26.51 13.46 -7.91
CA THR A 269 -27.08 12.16 -8.32
C THR A 269 -28.38 12.31 -9.11
N ASP A 270 -29.15 13.36 -8.84
CA ASP A 270 -30.41 13.63 -9.54
C ASP A 270 -30.22 14.39 -10.86
N HIS A 271 -28.97 14.80 -11.16
CA HIS A 271 -28.63 15.52 -12.38
C HIS A 271 -28.92 14.64 -13.60
N PRO A 272 -29.52 15.17 -14.70
CA PRO A 272 -29.92 14.37 -15.86
C PRO A 272 -28.81 13.50 -16.46
N ARG A 273 -27.56 14.00 -16.45
CA ARG A 273 -26.38 13.26 -16.93
C ARG A 273 -25.96 12.06 -16.05
N LEU A 274 -26.46 11.96 -14.83
CA LEU A 274 -26.06 10.97 -13.84
C LEU A 274 -27.19 10.04 -13.41
N ARG A 275 -28.45 10.49 -13.46
CA ARG A 275 -29.62 9.75 -12.97
C ARG A 275 -29.63 8.28 -13.43
N GLU A 276 -29.61 8.06 -14.74
CA GLU A 276 -29.62 6.71 -15.34
C GLU A 276 -28.36 5.88 -15.04
N LEU A 277 -27.24 6.52 -14.69
CA LEU A 277 -25.99 5.83 -14.35
C LEU A 277 -25.89 5.49 -12.87
N VAL A 278 -26.78 6.02 -12.04
CA VAL A 278 -26.75 5.93 -10.58
C VAL A 278 -27.88 5.04 -10.03
N GLU A 279 -28.97 4.87 -10.78
CA GLU A 279 -30.01 3.85 -10.55
C GLU A 279 -29.43 2.42 -10.51
#